data_AF-A0A1V9EXQ1-F1
#
_entry.id   AF-A0A1V9EXQ1-F1
#
_cell.length_a   1.000
_cell.length_b   1.000
_cell.length_c   1.000
_cell.angle_alpha   90.00
_cell.angle_beta   90.00
_cell.angle_gamma   90.00
#
_symmetry.space_group_name_H-M   'P 1'
#
loop_
_entity.id
_entity.type
_entity.pdbx_description
1 polymer ?
#
loop_
_entity_poly.entity_id
_entity_poly.type
_entity_poly.pdbx_seq_one_letter_code
_entity_poly.pdbx_strand_id
1 'polypeptide(L)' 'MCKHEQKTCPRCQAPFECKVGDVMHCQCYGIIFTTDEKTFIEERYTDCLCRNCLLELKQKYTLFKEKYFINGNTR' A
#
# COMPACT_ATOMS: atom_id res chain seq x y z
N MET A 1 -13.98 17.90 -13.10
CA MET A 1 -14.65 17.63 -11.81
C MET A 1 -13.84 16.56 -11.07
N CYS A 2 -12.95 17.00 -10.16
CA CYS A 2 -12.12 16.11 -9.36
C CYS A 2 -13.03 15.40 -8.35
N LYS A 3 -13.29 14.11 -8.56
CA LYS A 3 -14.06 13.30 -7.62
C LYS A 3 -13.14 12.99 -6.44
N HIS A 4 -13.21 13.83 -5.41
CA HIS A 4 -12.62 13.52 -4.11
C HIS A 4 -13.60 12.59 -3.40
N GLU A 5 -13.18 11.35 -3.18
CA GLU A 5 -13.99 10.38 -2.47
C GLU A 5 -13.42 10.23 -1.06
N GLN A 6 -14.18 10.68 -0.06
CA GLN A 6 -13.87 10.33 1.32
C GLN A 6 -14.16 8.85 1.50
N LYS A 7 -13.11 8.05 1.65
CA LYS A 7 -13.18 6.61 1.86
C LYS A 7 -12.74 6.26 3.26
N THR A 8 -13.21 5.14 3.76
CA THR A 8 -12.74 4.57 5.03
C THR A 8 -11.75 3.47 4.73
N CYS A 9 -10.56 3.54 5.32
CA CYS A 9 -9.53 2.53 5.10
C CYS A 9 -10.00 1.18 5.68
N PRO A 10 -10.14 0.10 4.88
CA PRO A 10 -10.63 -1.18 5.39
C PRO A 10 -9.70 -1.81 6.44
N ARG A 11 -8.41 -1.43 6.47
CA ARG A 11 -7.42 -1.94 7.44
C ARG A 11 -7.51 -1.27 8.81
N CYS A 12 -7.49 0.06 8.86
CA CYS A 12 -7.42 0.81 10.13
C CYS A 12 -8.73 1.52 10.49
N GLN A 13 -9.74 1.45 9.63
CA GLN A 13 -11.03 2.13 9.78
C GLN A 13 -10.93 3.66 9.88
N ALA A 14 -9.77 4.23 9.54
CA ALA A 14 -9.60 5.68 9.51
C ALA A 14 -10.17 6.27 8.20
N PRO A 15 -10.89 7.40 8.28
CA PRO A 15 -11.30 8.12 7.08
C PRO A 15 -10.07 8.72 6.40
N PHE A 16 -10.04 8.67 5.08
CA PHE A 16 -9.00 9.28 4.25
C PHE A 16 -9.58 9.79 2.94
N GLU A 17 -8.89 10.74 2.34
CA GLU A 17 -9.28 11.29 1.05
C GLU A 17 -8.63 10.49 -0.09
N CYS A 18 -9.45 9.82 -0.89
CA CYS A 18 -9.01 9.16 -2.12
C CYS A 18 -9.25 10.11 -3.30
N LYS A 19 -8.16 10.47 -4.00
CA LYS A 19 -8.21 11.31 -5.21
C LYS A 19 -7.77 10.50 -6.42
N VAL A 20 -8.50 9.45 -6.77
CA VAL A 20 -8.15 8.64 -7.95
C VAL A 20 -8.17 9.48 -9.24
N GLY A 21 -9.03 10.49 -9.31
CA GLY A 21 -9.08 11.44 -10.43
C GLY A 21 -7.96 12.49 -10.43
N ASP A 22 -7.17 12.59 -9.37
CA ASP A 22 -6.01 13.45 -9.24
C ASP A 22 -4.92 12.71 -8.47
N VAL A 23 -4.31 11.73 -9.17
CA VAL A 23 -3.37 10.79 -8.56
C VAL A 23 -2.21 11.48 -7.86
N MET A 24 -1.78 12.67 -8.31
CA MET A 24 -0.71 13.46 -7.70
C MET A 24 -1.01 13.85 -6.24
N HIS A 25 -2.30 13.99 -5.89
CA HIS A 25 -2.76 14.34 -4.56
C HIS A 25 -3.43 13.18 -3.83
N CYS A 26 -3.36 11.96 -4.38
CA CYS A 26 -3.89 10.78 -3.73
C CYS A 26 -2.95 10.28 -2.62
N GLN A 27 -3.50 9.66 -1.59
CA GLN A 27 -2.72 9.10 -0.48
C GLN A 27 -1.70 8.03 -0.92
N CYS A 28 -2.00 7.31 -2.00
CA CYS A 28 -1.10 6.32 -2.58
C CYS A 28 0.03 6.92 -3.44
N TYR A 29 -0.06 8.20 -3.81
CA TYR A 29 0.91 8.86 -4.69
C TYR A 29 2.32 8.81 -4.12
N GLY A 30 3.33 8.62 -4.96
CA GLY A 30 4.75 8.60 -4.54
C GLY A 30 5.15 7.41 -3.68
N ILE A 31 4.24 6.45 -3.41
CA ILE A 31 4.59 5.18 -2.77
C ILE A 31 4.87 4.16 -3.87
N ILE A 32 6.13 3.79 -4.01
CA ILE A 32 6.57 2.78 -4.97
C ILE A 32 6.50 1.42 -4.31
N PHE A 33 5.76 0.49 -4.91
CA PHE A 33 5.68 -0.91 -4.50
C PHE A 33 6.29 -1.81 -5.57
N THR A 34 6.99 -2.87 -5.17
CA THR A 34 7.41 -3.94 -6.08
C THR A 34 6.19 -4.76 -6.55
N THR A 35 6.36 -5.59 -7.57
CA THR A 35 5.30 -6.49 -8.04
C THR A 35 4.77 -7.37 -6.93
N ASP A 36 5.65 -8.01 -6.16
CA ASP A 36 5.25 -8.86 -5.04
C ASP A 36 4.51 -8.09 -3.93
N GLU A 37 4.95 -6.88 -3.61
CA GLU A 37 4.29 -6.02 -2.63
C GLU A 37 2.88 -5.63 -3.09
N LYS A 38 2.71 -5.30 -4.38
CA LYS A 38 1.41 -4.99 -4.95
C LYS A 38 0.48 -6.18 -4.91
N THR A 39 0.94 -7.35 -5.37
CA THR A 39 0.15 -8.59 -5.33
C THR A 39 -0.28 -8.90 -3.90
N PHE A 40 0.64 -8.81 -2.92
CA PHE A 40 0.31 -9.03 -1.51
C PHE A 40 -0.78 -8.07 -0.98
N ILE A 41 -0.80 -6.82 -1.45
CA ILE A 41 -1.83 -5.85 -1.06
C ILE A 41 -3.16 -6.16 -1.77
N GLU A 42 -3.13 -6.39 -3.08
CA GLU A 42 -4.31 -6.64 -3.92
C GLU A 42 -5.05 -7.95 -3.54
N GLU A 43 -4.31 -8.98 -3.12
CA GLU A 43 -4.91 -10.23 -2.64
C GLU A 43 -5.66 -10.08 -1.31
N ARG A 44 -5.32 -9.06 -0.51
CA ARG A 44 -5.87 -8.87 0.85
C ARG A 44 -6.87 -7.73 0.94
N TYR A 45 -6.76 -6.74 0.07
CA TYR A 45 -7.54 -5.52 0.11
C TYR A 45 -8.02 -5.19 -1.30
N THR A 46 -9.34 -5.19 -1.48
CA THR A 46 -10.00 -4.87 -2.76
C THR A 46 -10.35 -3.39 -2.91
N ASP A 47 -10.08 -2.57 -1.90
CA ASP A 47 -10.33 -1.13 -1.90
C ASP A 47 -9.06 -0.34 -1.52
N CYS A 48 -9.12 0.99 -1.66
CA CYS A 48 -8.01 1.88 -1.40
C CYS A 48 -7.66 1.88 0.10
N LEU A 49 -6.35 1.88 0.37
CA LEU A 49 -5.80 2.01 1.72
C LEU A 49 -5.28 3.43 1.95
N CYS A 50 -5.37 3.89 3.19
CA CYS A 50 -4.74 5.15 3.57
C CYS A 50 -3.20 5.05 3.50
N ARG A 51 -2.53 6.20 3.35
CA ARG A 51 -1.07 6.29 3.25
C ARG A 51 -0.34 5.59 4.39
N ASN A 52 -0.81 5.75 5.62
CA ASN A 52 -0.18 5.11 6.78
C ASN A 52 -0.20 3.58 6.65
N CYS A 53 -1.35 3.01 6.29
CA CYS A 53 -1.49 1.57 6.08
C CYS A 53 -0.60 1.06 4.94
N LEU A 54 -0.53 1.81 3.84
CA LEU A 54 0.33 1.50 2.70
C LEU A 54 1.82 1.46 3.09
N LEU A 55 2.29 2.46 3.84
CA LEU A 55 3.67 2.52 4.34
C LEU A 55 3.98 1.40 5.34
N GLU A 56 3.06 1.11 6.26
CA GLU A 56 3.21 0.00 7.20
C GLU A 56 3.27 -1.35 6.50
N LEU A 57 2.43 -1.59 5.48
CA LEU A 57 2.45 -2.84 4.71
C LEU A 57 3.77 -3.00 3.96
N LYS A 58 4.29 -1.92 3.37
CA LYS A 58 5.60 -1.90 2.73
C LYS A 58 6.72 -2.29 3.71
N GLN A 59 6.74 -1.65 4.89
CA GLN A 59 7.74 -1.95 5.93
C GLN A 59 7.62 -3.41 6.40
N LYS A 60 6.41 -3.90 6.66
CA LYS A 60 6.17 -5.29 7.08
C LYS A 60 6.64 -6.27 6.01
N TYR A 61 6.37 -6.00 4.73
CA TYR A 61 6.81 -6.85 3.64
C TYR A 61 8.34 -6.86 3.51
N THR A 62 8.99 -5.70 3.61
CA THR A 62 10.46 -5.60 3.58
C THR A 62 11.09 -6.38 4.73
N LEU A 63 10.60 -6.21 5.97
CA LEU A 63 11.08 -6.96 7.14
C LEU A 63 10.85 -8.47 7.02
N PHE A 64 9.70 -8.87 6.47
CA PHE A 64 9.42 -10.27 6.18
C PHE A 64 10.45 -10.79 5.15
N LYS A 65 10.59 -10.11 4.01
CA LYS A 65 11.54 -10.49 2.97
C LYS A 65 12.96 -10.61 3.52
N GLU A 66 13.47 -9.64 4.27
CA GLU A 66 14.81 -9.70 4.89
C GLU A 66 14.96 -10.93 5.80
N LYS A 67 13.97 -11.20 6.67
CA LYS A 67 14.01 -12.36 7.58
C LYS A 67 14.03 -13.70 6.86
N TYR A 68 13.37 -13.82 5.71
CA TYR A 68 13.26 -15.09 4.98
C TYR A 68 14.25 -15.21 3.81
N PHE A 69 14.82 -14.11 3.31
CA PHE A 69 15.74 -14.09 2.16
C PHE A 69 17.23 -14.19 2.55
N ILE A 70 17.58 -14.06 3.83
CA ILE A 70 18.95 -14.35 4.32
C ILE A 70 19.35 -15.83 4.07
N ASN A 71 18.40 -16.71 3.74
CA ASN A 71 18.68 -18.11 3.36
C ASN A 71 18.96 -18.31 1.85
N GLY A 72 19.04 -17.25 1.05
CA GLY A 72 18.99 -17.33 -0.41
C GLY A 72 20.23 -16.86 -1.17
N ASN A 73 21.40 -16.68 -0.54
CA ASN A 73 22.63 -16.37 -1.29
C ASN A 73 23.73 -17.41 -1.04
N THR A 74 23.63 -18.53 -1.73
CA THR A 74 24.79 -19.33 -2.12
C THR A 74 24.90 -19.24 -3.63
N ARG A 75 25.76 -18.35 -4.12
CA ARG A 75 26.58 -18.58 -5.31
C ARG A 75 27.76 -17.63 -5.34
#